data_AF-A0A4V6WXE0-F1
#
_entry.id   AF-A0A4V6WXE0-F1
#
_cell.length_a   1.000
_cell.length_b   1.000
_cell.length_c   1.000
_cell.angle_alpha   90.00
_cell.angle_beta   90.00
_cell.angle_gamma   90.00
#
_symmetry.space_group_name_H-M   'P 1'
#
loop_
_entity.id
_entity.type
_entity.pdbx_description
1 polymer ?
#
loop_
_entity_poly.entity_id
_entity_poly.type
_entity_poly.pdbx_seq_one_letter_code
_entity_poly.pdbx_strand_id
1 'polypeptide(L)'
;METIHTLTQLLKNSGCQYDIYDLGRRIQKIDNTLFSDVEQGKQPYPFPLQKQAHLAISYWNENKQPWIWFLKFKLDERGLLHQGDVGNFLKFVIEAMGTRLNGDISEEQQQKLSNNPYTFKPSEDKMAVFHSQVRAGLDLATSQYYEHAQHYFTGELGWDNWKTVGLQGITDMCARLGSQQNGVAIRKAINKLPSEPLYATLGALEHTQINDKLAQRLQELAENEIASKEPDLFLLSALVRALSGAEQGIANNIINQVLASPRLSHQEVLIGLAGRSWHALQAPAIAEQFLLRLAQTGNQNLFNQLFADLVMIPTLRMVFLPLLNSNPSPELANALIELQQAAKSQ
;
A
#
# COMPACT_ATOMS: atom_id res chain seq x y z
N MET A 1 19.80 -10.05 -32.19
CA MET A 1 19.20 -10.09 -30.83
C MET A 1 18.41 -8.81 -30.67
N GLU A 2 17.13 -8.90 -30.36
CA GLU A 2 16.33 -7.69 -30.06
C GLU A 2 16.90 -7.01 -28.82
N THR A 3 17.12 -5.71 -28.90
CA THR A 3 17.58 -4.90 -27.76
C THR A 3 16.45 -4.81 -26.73
N ILE A 4 16.70 -5.28 -25.51
CA ILE A 4 15.73 -5.24 -24.42
C ILE A 4 15.72 -3.83 -23.82
N HIS A 5 14.55 -3.17 -23.85
CA HIS A 5 14.38 -1.79 -23.40
C HIS A 5 13.47 -1.68 -22.16
N THR A 6 12.71 -2.71 -21.82
CA THR A 6 11.78 -2.70 -20.66
C THR A 6 11.89 -3.97 -19.81
N LEU A 7 11.47 -3.88 -18.55
CA LEU A 7 11.36 -5.02 -17.62
C LEU A 7 10.36 -6.03 -18.15
N THR A 8 9.23 -5.57 -18.71
CA THR A 8 8.25 -6.45 -19.36
C THR A 8 8.87 -7.27 -20.49
N GLN A 9 9.71 -6.66 -21.34
CA GLN A 9 10.41 -7.39 -22.40
C GLN A 9 11.41 -8.40 -21.83
N LEU A 10 12.18 -8.02 -20.82
CA LEU A 10 13.14 -8.91 -20.16
C LEU A 10 12.46 -10.17 -19.59
N LEU A 11 11.36 -9.98 -18.85
CA LEU A 11 10.61 -11.06 -18.20
C LEU A 11 9.97 -11.99 -19.23
N LYS A 12 9.35 -11.43 -20.28
CA LYS A 12 8.75 -12.21 -21.39
C LYS A 12 9.80 -12.99 -22.17
N ASN A 13 10.93 -12.36 -22.52
CA ASN A 13 12.01 -13.00 -23.28
C ASN A 13 12.69 -14.13 -22.50
N SER A 14 12.66 -14.04 -21.17
CA SER A 14 13.16 -15.10 -20.31
C SER A 14 12.24 -16.32 -20.34
N GLY A 15 10.93 -16.15 -20.55
CA GLY A 15 9.96 -17.24 -20.48
C GLY A 15 9.48 -17.53 -19.05
N CYS A 16 9.66 -16.58 -18.13
CA CYS A 16 9.09 -16.62 -16.80
C CYS A 16 7.62 -16.17 -16.84
N GLN A 17 6.81 -16.72 -15.94
CA GLN A 17 5.58 -16.06 -15.52
C GLN A 17 5.92 -14.98 -14.49
N TYR A 18 5.15 -13.90 -14.43
CA TYR A 18 5.40 -12.82 -13.49
C TYR A 18 4.14 -12.04 -13.12
N ASP A 19 4.18 -11.48 -11.92
CA ASP A 19 3.23 -10.51 -11.40
C ASP A 19 3.98 -9.25 -10.95
N ILE A 20 3.41 -8.09 -11.25
CA ILE A 20 3.89 -6.79 -10.78
C ILE A 20 3.01 -6.32 -9.62
N TYR A 21 3.63 -5.78 -8.57
CA TYR A 21 2.94 -5.24 -7.41
C TYR A 21 3.42 -3.82 -7.10
N ASP A 22 2.50 -2.94 -6.71
CA ASP A 22 2.85 -1.72 -5.97
C ASP A 22 3.21 -2.10 -4.54
N LEU A 23 4.22 -1.43 -3.99
CA LEU A 23 4.61 -1.49 -2.59
C LEU A 23 4.63 -0.09 -1.95
N GLY A 24 4.26 0.96 -2.69
CA GLY A 24 4.27 2.31 -2.17
C GLY A 24 3.13 2.50 -1.18
N ARG A 25 1.91 2.56 -1.71
CA ARG A 25 0.72 2.87 -0.93
C ARG A 25 0.05 1.63 -0.39
N ARG A 26 -0.23 0.63 -1.23
CA ARG A 26 -0.75 -0.67 -0.77
C ARG A 26 -0.03 -1.76 -1.51
N ILE A 27 0.09 -2.93 -0.87
CA ILE A 27 0.52 -4.11 -1.60
C ILE A 27 -0.65 -4.56 -2.46
N GLN A 28 -0.55 -4.30 -3.76
CA GLN A 28 -1.60 -4.61 -4.73
C GLN A 28 -1.01 -4.91 -6.09
N LYS A 29 -1.61 -5.84 -6.83
CA LYS A 29 -1.19 -6.16 -8.19
C LYS A 29 -1.41 -4.96 -9.12
N ILE A 30 -0.46 -4.74 -10.01
CA ILE A 30 -0.59 -3.86 -11.17
C ILE A 30 -0.78 -4.77 -12.37
N ASP A 31 -1.83 -4.53 -13.15
CA ASP A 31 -2.06 -5.29 -14.39
C ASP A 31 -0.83 -5.20 -15.31
N ASN A 32 -0.44 -6.33 -15.91
CA ASN A 32 0.78 -6.40 -16.71
C ASN A 32 0.70 -5.54 -17.98
N THR A 33 -0.49 -5.35 -18.56
CA THR A 33 -0.70 -4.44 -19.70
C THR A 33 -0.58 -2.99 -19.24
N LEU A 34 -1.20 -2.64 -18.10
CA LEU A 34 -1.06 -1.31 -17.48
C LEU A 34 0.42 -0.98 -17.22
N PHE A 35 1.16 -1.90 -16.58
CA PHE A 35 2.58 -1.67 -16.30
C PHE A 35 3.41 -1.54 -17.58
N SER A 36 3.13 -2.36 -18.61
CA SER A 36 3.81 -2.26 -19.90
C SER A 36 3.63 -0.89 -20.57
N ASP A 37 2.46 -0.28 -20.44
CA ASP A 37 2.21 1.07 -20.96
C ASP A 37 2.89 2.15 -20.12
N VAL A 38 3.01 1.96 -18.79
CA VAL A 38 3.80 2.84 -17.91
C VAL A 38 5.27 2.82 -18.32
N GLU A 39 5.84 1.64 -18.59
CA GLU A 39 7.22 1.52 -19.07
C GLU A 39 7.44 2.20 -20.43
N GLN A 40 6.40 2.30 -21.27
CA GLN A 40 6.47 2.99 -22.56
C GLN A 40 6.19 4.50 -22.45
N GLY A 41 5.95 5.02 -21.24
CA GLY A 41 5.60 6.42 -21.02
C GLY A 41 4.24 6.83 -21.59
N LYS A 42 3.37 5.86 -21.90
CA LYS A 42 2.01 6.11 -22.42
C LYS A 42 1.06 6.59 -21.33
N GLN A 43 1.30 6.19 -20.10
CA GLN A 43 0.51 6.57 -18.93
C GLN A 43 1.39 6.70 -17.68
N PRO A 44 1.00 7.53 -16.71
CA PRO A 44 1.70 7.67 -15.44
C PRO A 44 1.64 6.39 -14.60
N TYR A 45 2.63 6.22 -13.72
CA TYR A 45 2.57 5.19 -12.69
C TYR A 45 1.32 5.38 -11.82
N PRO A 46 0.53 4.32 -11.55
CA PRO A 46 -0.79 4.46 -10.94
C PRO A 46 -0.78 4.87 -9.47
N PHE A 47 0.26 4.49 -8.71
CA PHE A 47 0.28 4.61 -7.25
C PHE A 47 1.55 5.28 -6.71
N PRO A 48 1.92 6.47 -7.22
CA PRO A 48 3.15 7.14 -6.81
C PRO A 48 3.13 7.44 -5.32
N LEU A 49 4.29 7.32 -4.68
CA LEU A 49 4.52 7.76 -3.32
C LEU A 49 5.80 8.58 -3.29
N GLN A 50 5.71 9.85 -2.89
CA GLN A 50 6.84 10.77 -2.78
C GLN A 50 7.71 10.83 -4.06
N LYS A 51 7.05 11.06 -5.22
CA LYS A 51 7.71 11.11 -6.55
C LYS A 51 8.43 9.81 -6.95
N GLN A 52 8.05 8.67 -6.40
CA GLN A 52 8.72 7.39 -6.67
C GLN A 52 7.70 6.27 -6.89
N ALA A 53 8.02 5.37 -7.83
CA ALA A 53 7.38 4.07 -7.97
C ALA A 53 8.10 3.07 -7.08
N HIS A 54 7.37 2.43 -6.17
CA HIS A 54 7.87 1.36 -5.33
C HIS A 54 7.22 0.06 -5.81
N LEU A 55 8.01 -0.85 -6.36
CA LEU A 55 7.54 -2.01 -7.08
C LEU A 55 8.07 -3.29 -6.44
N ALA A 56 7.30 -4.37 -6.55
CA ALA A 56 7.87 -5.71 -6.53
C ALA A 56 7.52 -6.44 -7.80
N ILE A 57 8.49 -7.21 -8.28
CA ILE A 57 8.31 -8.13 -9.40
C ILE A 57 8.50 -9.52 -8.83
N SER A 58 7.42 -10.29 -8.75
CA SER A 58 7.51 -11.72 -8.48
C SER A 58 7.50 -12.44 -9.81
N TYR A 59 8.51 -13.27 -10.06
CA TYR A 59 8.61 -14.07 -11.27
C TYR A 59 9.00 -15.49 -10.93
N TRP A 60 8.53 -16.46 -11.72
CA TRP A 60 8.74 -17.88 -11.44
C TRP A 60 8.79 -18.71 -12.73
N ASN A 61 9.41 -19.88 -12.62
CA ASN A 61 9.41 -20.92 -13.63
C ASN A 61 8.26 -21.93 -13.39
N GLU A 62 8.19 -23.00 -14.18
CA GLU A 62 7.14 -24.02 -14.07
C GLU A 62 7.01 -24.66 -12.66
N ASN A 63 8.08 -24.66 -11.86
CA ASN A 63 8.08 -25.18 -10.49
C ASN A 63 7.44 -24.24 -9.46
N LYS A 64 6.94 -23.06 -9.89
CA LYS A 64 6.33 -22.02 -9.04
C LYS A 64 7.20 -21.57 -7.86
N GLN A 65 8.53 -21.65 -7.96
CA GLN A 65 9.42 -21.04 -6.98
C GLN A 65 9.59 -19.56 -7.33
N PRO A 66 9.03 -18.61 -6.55
CA PRO A 66 9.05 -17.21 -6.92
C PRO A 66 10.38 -16.56 -6.51
N TRP A 67 11.04 -15.96 -7.48
CA TRP A 67 12.04 -14.93 -7.23
C TRP A 67 11.36 -13.57 -7.15
N ILE A 68 11.92 -12.69 -6.33
CA ILE A 68 11.35 -11.39 -6.05
C ILE A 68 12.41 -10.31 -6.22
N TRP A 69 12.08 -9.28 -7.00
CA TRP A 69 12.82 -8.02 -7.01
C TRP A 69 12.00 -6.94 -6.34
N PHE A 70 12.62 -6.21 -5.43
CA PHE A 70 12.05 -4.99 -4.85
C PHE A 70 12.74 -3.78 -5.48
N LEU A 71 12.01 -3.05 -6.32
CA LEU A 71 12.55 -1.99 -7.17
C LEU A 71 11.95 -0.64 -6.82
N LYS A 72 12.76 0.40 -6.99
CA LYS A 72 12.37 1.77 -6.73
C LYS A 72 12.91 2.69 -7.81
N PHE A 73 12.00 3.35 -8.53
CA PHE A 73 12.34 4.27 -9.60
C PHE A 73 11.78 5.66 -9.30
N LYS A 74 12.54 6.69 -9.65
CA LYS A 74 12.04 8.07 -9.61
C LYS A 74 10.96 8.27 -10.66
N LEU A 75 10.05 9.20 -10.38
CA LEU A 75 9.02 9.67 -11.29
C LEU A 75 9.21 11.15 -11.58
N ASP A 76 8.90 11.56 -12.80
CA ASP A 76 8.84 12.97 -13.16
C ASP A 76 7.55 13.65 -12.66
N GLU A 77 7.39 14.95 -12.92
CA GLU A 77 6.21 15.73 -12.49
C GLU A 77 4.89 15.30 -13.18
N ARG A 78 4.99 14.53 -14.27
CA ARG A 78 3.87 13.90 -14.96
C ARG A 78 3.56 12.51 -14.40
N GLY A 79 4.38 12.00 -13.47
CA GLY A 79 4.25 10.66 -12.91
C GLY A 79 4.82 9.57 -13.81
N LEU A 80 5.64 9.90 -14.81
CA LEU A 80 6.28 8.95 -15.72
C LEU A 80 7.60 8.43 -15.14
N LEU A 81 7.92 7.17 -15.41
CA LEU A 81 9.21 6.58 -15.05
C LEU A 81 10.36 7.27 -15.79
N HIS A 82 11.45 7.54 -15.08
CA HIS A 82 12.70 7.94 -15.72
C HIS A 82 13.30 6.76 -16.49
N GLN A 83 13.15 6.78 -17.82
CA GLN A 83 13.60 5.70 -18.71
C GLN A 83 15.09 5.38 -18.59
N GLY A 84 15.93 6.38 -18.27
CA GLY A 84 17.35 6.18 -18.01
C GLY A 84 17.62 5.28 -16.80
N ASP A 85 16.82 5.41 -15.74
CA ASP A 85 16.96 4.60 -14.52
C ASP A 85 16.59 3.14 -14.79
N VAL A 86 15.48 2.92 -15.49
CA VAL A 86 15.04 1.57 -15.90
C VAL A 86 16.08 0.94 -16.83
N GLY A 87 16.57 1.68 -17.83
CA GLY A 87 17.59 1.20 -18.75
C GLY A 87 18.91 0.84 -18.06
N ASN A 88 19.34 1.61 -17.06
CA ASN A 88 20.52 1.30 -16.26
C ASN A 88 20.32 0.06 -15.40
N PHE A 89 19.15 -0.11 -14.78
CA PHE A 89 18.82 -1.34 -14.07
C PHE A 89 18.85 -2.56 -15.01
N LEU A 90 18.28 -2.45 -16.21
CA LEU A 90 18.31 -3.54 -17.20
C LEU A 90 19.75 -3.94 -17.58
N LYS A 91 20.67 -2.97 -17.73
CA LYS A 91 22.09 -3.26 -17.95
C LYS A 91 22.68 -4.08 -16.82
N PHE A 92 22.45 -3.69 -15.55
CA PHE A 92 22.92 -4.45 -14.39
C PHE A 92 22.39 -5.89 -14.40
N VAL A 93 21.11 -6.10 -14.72
CA VAL A 93 20.52 -7.44 -14.78
C VAL A 93 21.11 -8.26 -15.92
N ILE A 94 21.25 -7.69 -17.12
CA ILE A 94 21.81 -8.37 -18.28
C ILE A 94 23.29 -8.71 -18.06
N GLU A 95 24.07 -7.85 -17.41
CA GLU A 95 25.47 -8.12 -17.06
C GLU A 95 25.60 -9.23 -16.01
N ALA A 96 24.70 -9.29 -15.02
CA ALA A 96 24.76 -10.27 -13.94
C ALA A 96 24.19 -11.65 -14.32
N MET A 97 23.11 -11.68 -15.12
CA MET A 97 22.31 -12.89 -15.38
C MET A 97 22.16 -13.23 -16.87
N GLY A 98 22.67 -12.38 -17.78
CA GLY A 98 22.41 -12.51 -19.21
C GLY A 98 20.95 -12.18 -19.56
N THR A 99 20.49 -12.67 -20.71
CA THR A 99 19.13 -12.40 -21.23
C THR A 99 18.10 -13.49 -20.87
N ARG A 100 18.49 -14.51 -20.10
CA ARG A 100 17.62 -15.63 -19.70
C ARG A 100 17.56 -15.73 -18.18
N LEU A 101 16.40 -15.40 -17.61
CA LEU A 101 16.16 -15.47 -16.16
C LEU A 101 15.75 -16.87 -15.65
N ASN A 102 15.74 -17.90 -16.51
CA ASN A 102 15.20 -19.23 -16.18
C ASN A 102 16.23 -20.22 -15.59
N GLY A 103 17.49 -19.82 -15.45
CA GLY A 103 18.52 -20.66 -14.82
C GLY A 103 18.46 -20.58 -13.29
N ASP A 104 19.04 -21.56 -12.61
CA ASP A 104 19.28 -21.46 -11.17
C ASP A 104 20.20 -20.27 -10.90
N ILE A 105 19.66 -19.27 -10.20
CA ILE A 105 20.41 -18.07 -9.81
C ILE A 105 21.34 -18.46 -8.66
N SER A 106 22.65 -18.30 -8.85
CA SER A 106 23.61 -18.54 -7.76
C SER A 106 23.50 -17.46 -6.68
N GLU A 107 23.90 -17.76 -5.45
CA GLU A 107 23.92 -16.77 -4.35
C GLU A 107 24.76 -15.53 -4.72
N GLU A 108 25.85 -15.71 -5.49
CA GLU A 108 26.70 -14.61 -5.97
C GLU A 108 25.95 -13.70 -6.97
N GLN A 109 25.17 -14.28 -7.88
CA GLN A 109 24.31 -13.52 -8.80
C GLN A 109 23.21 -12.77 -8.04
N GLN A 110 22.63 -13.42 -7.03
CA GLN A 110 21.60 -12.80 -6.21
C GLN A 110 22.13 -11.62 -5.38
N GLN A 111 23.36 -11.73 -4.85
CA GLN A 111 24.03 -10.61 -4.18
C GLN A 111 24.33 -9.45 -5.14
N LYS A 112 24.83 -9.72 -6.36
CA LYS A 112 25.06 -8.68 -7.38
C LYS A 112 23.78 -7.95 -7.76
N LEU A 113 22.68 -8.68 -7.91
CA LEU A 113 21.36 -8.09 -8.18
C LEU A 113 20.81 -7.29 -7.01
N SER A 114 21.16 -7.64 -5.77
CA SER A 114 20.69 -6.95 -4.56
C SER A 114 21.45 -5.67 -4.26
N ASN A 115 22.61 -5.45 -4.91
CA ASN A 115 23.49 -4.32 -4.63
C ASN A 115 23.53 -3.33 -5.80
N ASN A 116 22.39 -2.69 -6.07
CA ASN A 116 22.29 -1.62 -7.07
C ASN A 116 21.39 -0.47 -6.56
N PRO A 117 21.50 0.74 -7.12
CA PRO A 117 20.80 1.93 -6.59
C PRO A 117 19.27 1.90 -6.80
N TYR A 118 18.75 0.92 -7.54
CA TYR A 118 17.34 0.78 -7.86
C TYR A 118 16.64 -0.27 -6.99
N THR A 119 17.38 -1.06 -6.22
CA THR A 119 16.81 -2.01 -5.26
C THR A 119 16.63 -1.39 -3.88
N PHE A 120 15.61 -1.84 -3.16
CA PHE A 120 15.40 -1.46 -1.76
C PHE A 120 14.95 -2.65 -0.92
N LYS A 121 15.14 -2.58 0.40
CA LYS A 121 14.62 -3.57 1.34
C LYS A 121 13.32 -3.02 1.97
N PRO A 122 12.15 -3.63 1.76
CA PRO A 122 10.94 -3.25 2.46
C PRO A 122 11.07 -3.49 3.98
N SER A 123 10.22 -2.84 4.78
CA SER A 123 10.14 -3.14 6.22
C SER A 123 9.72 -4.60 6.45
N GLU A 124 10.06 -5.15 7.63
CA GLU A 124 9.73 -6.54 7.97
C GLU A 124 8.23 -6.82 7.85
N ASP A 125 7.38 -5.90 8.32
CA ASP A 125 5.92 -6.03 8.19
C ASP A 125 5.48 -6.09 6.72
N LYS A 126 6.02 -5.22 5.87
CA LYS A 126 5.67 -5.17 4.45
C LYS A 126 6.18 -6.41 3.71
N MET A 127 7.37 -6.92 4.07
CA MET A 127 7.87 -8.18 3.53
C MET A 127 6.98 -9.35 3.95
N ALA A 128 6.57 -9.43 5.21
CA ALA A 128 5.72 -10.51 5.72
C ALA A 128 4.38 -10.58 4.97
N VAL A 129 3.70 -9.42 4.84
CA VAL A 129 2.46 -9.31 4.07
C VAL A 129 2.67 -9.66 2.59
N PHE A 130 3.71 -9.11 1.96
CA PHE A 130 3.99 -9.38 0.54
C PHE A 130 4.23 -10.87 0.29
N HIS A 131 5.05 -11.53 1.11
CA HIS A 131 5.30 -12.97 0.98
C HIS A 131 4.02 -13.79 1.17
N SER A 132 3.18 -13.45 2.15
CA SER A 132 1.89 -14.12 2.33
C SER A 132 0.98 -13.97 1.11
N GLN A 133 0.92 -12.77 0.52
CA GLN A 133 0.10 -12.51 -0.66
C GLN A 133 0.63 -13.22 -1.92
N VAL A 134 1.94 -13.23 -2.15
CA VAL A 134 2.54 -13.97 -3.27
C VAL A 134 2.28 -15.47 -3.12
N ARG A 135 2.53 -16.03 -1.93
CA ARG A 135 2.25 -17.45 -1.67
C ARG A 135 0.76 -17.77 -1.82
N ALA A 136 -0.12 -16.83 -1.44
CA ALA A 136 -1.55 -16.98 -1.64
C ALA A 136 -1.96 -16.96 -3.11
N GLY A 137 -1.47 -16.00 -3.88
CA GLY A 137 -1.79 -15.87 -5.31
C GLY A 137 -1.22 -16.98 -6.19
N LEU A 138 -0.15 -17.66 -5.75
CA LEU A 138 0.48 -18.77 -6.47
C LEU A 138 0.01 -20.16 -6.03
N ASP A 139 -0.93 -20.24 -5.06
CA ASP A 139 -1.38 -21.47 -4.41
C ASP A 139 -0.22 -22.29 -3.78
N LEU A 140 0.76 -21.60 -3.21
CA LEU A 140 1.84 -22.23 -2.45
C LEU A 140 1.42 -22.54 -1.02
N ALA A 141 2.11 -23.47 -0.36
CA ALA A 141 1.91 -23.74 1.06
C ALA A 141 2.04 -22.46 1.91
N THR A 142 1.40 -22.39 3.06
CA THR A 142 1.61 -21.29 4.02
C THR A 142 3.02 -21.34 4.63
N SER A 143 3.37 -20.35 5.45
CA SER A 143 4.56 -20.45 6.30
C SER A 143 4.34 -21.47 7.43
N GLN A 144 5.42 -21.85 8.09
CA GLN A 144 5.40 -22.70 9.29
C GLN A 144 4.66 -22.07 10.48
N TYR A 145 4.38 -20.77 10.45
CA TYR A 145 3.74 -20.04 11.56
C TYR A 145 2.22 -19.99 11.44
N TYR A 146 1.66 -20.43 10.31
CA TYR A 146 0.24 -20.29 9.99
C TYR A 146 -0.67 -21.07 10.93
N GLU A 147 -0.38 -22.35 11.19
CA GLU A 147 -1.20 -23.21 12.06
C GLU A 147 -1.28 -22.64 13.48
N HIS A 148 -0.15 -22.20 14.04
CA HIS A 148 -0.11 -21.56 15.36
C HIS A 148 -0.94 -20.28 15.42
N ALA A 149 -0.90 -19.45 14.35
CA ALA A 149 -1.77 -18.29 14.25
C ALA A 149 -3.26 -18.69 14.18
N GLN A 150 -3.63 -19.74 13.45
CA GLN A 150 -5.02 -20.21 13.43
C GLN A 150 -5.52 -20.62 14.82
N HIS A 151 -4.72 -21.36 15.59
CA HIS A 151 -5.06 -21.70 16.99
C HIS A 151 -5.18 -20.45 17.89
N TYR A 152 -4.37 -19.42 17.63
CA TYR A 152 -4.51 -18.14 18.34
C TYR A 152 -5.82 -17.42 18.01
N PHE A 153 -6.15 -17.26 16.72
CA PHE A 153 -7.36 -16.54 16.28
C PHE A 153 -8.67 -17.29 16.53
N THR A 154 -8.62 -18.58 16.86
CA THR A 154 -9.78 -19.33 17.38
C THR A 154 -9.96 -19.17 18.89
N GLY A 155 -8.95 -18.64 19.59
CA GLY A 155 -8.93 -18.45 21.04
C GLY A 155 -8.43 -19.66 21.83
N GLU A 156 -8.04 -20.74 21.16
CA GLU A 156 -7.57 -21.98 21.79
C GLU A 156 -6.31 -21.77 22.64
N LEU A 157 -5.45 -20.84 22.23
CA LEU A 157 -4.23 -20.50 22.96
C LEU A 157 -4.47 -19.48 24.11
N GLY A 158 -5.63 -18.83 24.16
CA GLY A 158 -5.88 -17.67 25.03
C GLY A 158 -5.26 -16.37 24.49
N TRP A 159 -5.96 -15.25 24.69
CA TRP A 159 -5.65 -13.97 24.05
C TRP A 159 -4.31 -13.35 24.49
N ASP A 160 -3.88 -13.62 25.72
CA ASP A 160 -2.64 -13.08 26.30
C ASP A 160 -1.36 -13.81 25.83
N ASN A 161 -1.49 -15.00 25.20
CA ASN A 161 -0.36 -15.81 24.75
C ASN A 161 0.19 -15.42 23.37
N TRP A 162 -0.05 -14.17 22.96
CA TRP A 162 0.28 -13.63 21.64
C TRP A 162 1.78 -13.52 21.36
N LYS A 163 2.64 -13.47 22.38
CA LYS A 163 4.10 -13.33 22.22
C LYS A 163 4.76 -14.46 21.41
N THR A 164 4.09 -15.60 21.33
CA THR A 164 4.55 -16.77 20.54
C THR A 164 3.99 -16.78 19.12
N VAL A 165 3.06 -15.88 18.80
CA VAL A 165 2.39 -15.80 17.50
C VAL A 165 3.23 -14.96 16.56
N GLY A 166 3.91 -15.61 15.62
CA GLY A 166 4.75 -14.95 14.64
C GLY A 166 3.95 -14.10 13.66
N LEU A 167 4.47 -12.92 13.32
CA LEU A 167 3.84 -11.98 12.38
C LEU A 167 3.49 -12.63 11.03
N GLN A 168 4.38 -13.46 10.48
CA GLN A 168 4.15 -14.17 9.22
C GLN A 168 2.90 -15.06 9.26
N GLY A 169 2.56 -15.64 10.42
CA GLY A 169 1.34 -16.44 10.59
C GLY A 169 0.08 -15.57 10.53
N ILE A 170 0.13 -14.38 11.15
CA ILE A 170 -0.96 -13.38 11.08
C ILE A 170 -1.16 -12.92 9.63
N THR A 171 -0.07 -12.59 8.93
CA THR A 171 -0.15 -12.14 7.53
C THR A 171 -0.61 -13.25 6.59
N ASP A 172 -0.26 -14.51 6.85
CA ASP A 172 -0.75 -15.67 6.09
C ASP A 172 -2.27 -15.85 6.25
N MET A 173 -2.81 -15.67 7.45
CA MET A 173 -4.26 -15.68 7.67
C MET A 173 -4.97 -14.55 6.92
N CYS A 174 -4.42 -13.33 6.97
CA CYS A 174 -4.95 -12.17 6.25
C CYS A 174 -4.84 -12.32 4.73
N ALA A 175 -3.76 -12.88 4.19
CA ALA A 175 -3.66 -13.13 2.75
C ALA A 175 -4.67 -14.18 2.25
N ARG A 176 -5.26 -14.96 3.16
CA ARG A 176 -6.16 -16.08 2.86
C ARG A 176 -7.51 -15.96 3.56
N LEU A 177 -8.09 -14.75 3.65
CA LEU A 177 -9.39 -14.53 4.33
C LEU A 177 -10.52 -15.45 3.85
N GLY A 178 -10.52 -15.80 2.56
CA GLY A 178 -11.53 -16.69 1.95
C GLY A 178 -11.28 -18.19 2.18
N SER A 179 -10.14 -18.59 2.75
CA SER A 179 -9.79 -19.99 2.99
C SER A 179 -10.01 -20.39 4.44
N GLN A 180 -10.35 -21.66 4.69
CA GLN A 180 -10.33 -22.31 6.01
C GLN A 180 -10.98 -21.48 7.16
N GLN A 181 -12.02 -20.70 6.84
CA GLN A 181 -12.70 -19.81 7.80
C GLN A 181 -11.81 -18.72 8.42
N ASN A 182 -10.65 -18.40 7.84
CA ASN A 182 -9.72 -17.39 8.37
C ASN A 182 -10.39 -16.03 8.60
N GLY A 183 -11.17 -15.54 7.62
CA GLY A 183 -11.92 -14.30 7.77
C GLY A 183 -12.97 -14.35 8.89
N VAL A 184 -13.57 -15.52 9.14
CA VAL A 184 -14.52 -15.70 10.24
C VAL A 184 -13.80 -15.73 11.59
N ALA A 185 -12.65 -16.40 11.69
CA ALA A 185 -11.82 -16.44 12.89
C ALA A 185 -11.34 -15.04 13.27
N ILE A 186 -10.72 -14.31 12.33
CA ILE A 186 -10.26 -12.93 12.53
C ILE A 186 -11.41 -12.04 12.99
N ARG A 187 -12.56 -12.08 12.30
CA ARG A 187 -13.74 -11.28 12.67
C ARG A 187 -14.22 -11.55 14.10
N LYS A 188 -14.17 -12.81 14.56
CA LYS A 188 -14.59 -13.18 15.93
C LYS A 188 -13.55 -12.80 16.98
N ALA A 189 -12.27 -12.84 16.62
CA ALA A 189 -11.16 -12.58 17.52
C ALA A 189 -10.88 -11.09 17.72
N ILE A 190 -11.11 -10.25 16.71
CA ILE A 190 -10.58 -8.88 16.65
C ILE A 190 -10.92 -8.00 17.87
N ASN A 191 -12.11 -8.15 18.45
CA ASN A 191 -12.52 -7.41 19.66
C ASN A 191 -11.87 -7.91 20.96
N LYS A 192 -11.13 -9.02 20.90
CA LYS A 192 -10.50 -9.70 22.05
C LYS A 192 -8.97 -9.63 21.98
N LEU A 193 -8.41 -9.20 20.85
CA LEU A 193 -6.98 -9.13 20.64
C LEU A 193 -6.38 -8.02 21.53
N PRO A 194 -5.26 -8.31 22.22
CA PRO A 194 -4.42 -7.27 22.79
C PRO A 194 -3.88 -6.33 21.71
N SER A 195 -3.30 -5.20 22.12
CA SER A 195 -2.82 -4.13 21.23
C SER A 195 -1.92 -4.64 20.10
N GLU A 196 -0.87 -5.38 20.42
CA GLU A 196 0.15 -5.80 19.46
C GLU A 196 -0.40 -6.72 18.35
N PRO A 197 -1.08 -7.83 18.65
CA PRO A 197 -1.70 -8.66 17.62
C PRO A 197 -2.85 -7.93 16.88
N LEU A 198 -3.55 -6.99 17.53
CA LEU A 198 -4.55 -6.15 16.87
C LEU A 198 -3.91 -5.27 15.80
N TYR A 199 -2.87 -4.50 16.15
CA TYR A 199 -2.15 -3.65 15.20
C TYR A 199 -1.48 -4.46 14.07
N ALA A 200 -0.89 -5.63 14.38
CA ALA A 200 -0.35 -6.53 13.36
C ALA A 200 -1.44 -7.01 12.39
N THR A 201 -2.62 -7.34 12.89
CA THR A 201 -3.77 -7.74 12.07
C THR A 201 -4.26 -6.59 11.19
N LEU A 202 -4.49 -5.41 11.77
CA LEU A 202 -4.94 -4.23 11.03
C LEU A 202 -3.93 -3.80 9.95
N GLY A 203 -2.63 -3.84 10.27
CA GLY A 203 -1.54 -3.56 9.33
C GLY A 203 -1.44 -4.56 8.19
N ALA A 204 -1.86 -5.82 8.38
CA ALA A 204 -1.99 -6.78 7.28
C ALA A 204 -3.28 -6.56 6.45
N LEU A 205 -4.38 -6.21 7.12
CA LEU A 205 -5.67 -5.99 6.46
C LEU A 205 -5.69 -4.75 5.56
N GLU A 206 -4.90 -3.71 5.86
CA GLU A 206 -4.82 -2.53 4.97
C GLU A 206 -4.29 -2.85 3.56
N HIS A 207 -3.63 -4.00 3.39
CA HIS A 207 -3.11 -4.46 2.11
C HIS A 207 -4.00 -5.52 1.46
N THR A 208 -5.12 -5.87 2.08
CA THR A 208 -5.97 -6.99 1.67
C THR A 208 -7.37 -6.51 1.31
N GLN A 209 -8.00 -7.13 0.32
CA GLN A 209 -9.44 -6.94 0.09
C GLN A 209 -10.24 -7.67 1.18
N ILE A 210 -11.10 -6.96 1.89
CA ILE A 210 -11.85 -7.50 3.03
C ILE A 210 -13.32 -7.68 2.66
N ASN A 211 -13.92 -8.78 3.12
CA ASN A 211 -15.34 -9.01 2.91
C ASN A 211 -16.21 -8.13 3.83
N ASP A 212 -17.47 -7.90 3.43
CA ASP A 212 -18.41 -7.02 4.12
C ASP A 212 -18.57 -7.35 5.60
N LYS A 213 -18.60 -8.63 5.97
CA LYS A 213 -18.78 -9.05 7.37
C LYS A 213 -17.59 -8.67 8.26
N LEU A 214 -16.37 -8.74 7.74
CA LEU A 214 -15.18 -8.28 8.45
C LEU A 214 -15.11 -6.74 8.43
N ALA A 215 -15.42 -6.12 7.29
CA ALA A 215 -15.47 -4.67 7.16
C ALA A 215 -16.46 -4.02 8.15
N GLN A 216 -17.67 -4.58 8.30
CA GLN A 216 -18.65 -4.13 9.29
C GLN A 216 -18.13 -4.26 10.73
N ARG A 217 -17.37 -5.32 11.04
CA ARG A 217 -16.76 -5.46 12.38
C ARG A 217 -15.68 -4.38 12.63
N LEU A 218 -14.88 -4.06 11.63
CA LEU A 218 -13.91 -2.96 11.71
C LEU A 218 -14.61 -1.60 11.79
N GLN A 219 -15.72 -1.43 11.08
CA GLN A 219 -16.58 -0.25 11.15
C GLN A 219 -17.13 -0.06 12.57
N GLU A 220 -17.68 -1.11 13.19
CA GLU A 220 -18.16 -1.07 14.59
C GLU A 220 -17.04 -0.63 15.56
N LEU A 221 -15.82 -1.15 15.39
CA LEU A 221 -14.67 -0.73 16.19
C LEU A 221 -14.32 0.74 15.98
N ALA A 222 -14.34 1.22 14.73
CA ALA A 222 -14.05 2.61 14.42
C ALA A 222 -15.14 3.54 14.98
N GLU A 223 -16.41 3.15 14.89
CA GLU A 223 -17.54 3.92 15.44
C GLU A 223 -17.47 4.02 16.97
N ASN A 224 -16.99 2.98 17.65
CA ASN A 224 -16.74 3.04 19.10
C ASN A 224 -15.67 4.07 19.46
N GLU A 225 -14.56 4.11 18.73
CA GLU A 225 -13.52 5.13 18.92
C GLU A 225 -14.07 6.53 18.61
N ILE A 226 -14.79 6.70 17.50
CA ILE A 226 -15.41 7.97 17.10
C ILE A 226 -16.36 8.50 18.19
N ALA A 227 -17.17 7.62 18.80
CA ALA A 227 -18.11 7.97 19.86
C ALA A 227 -17.45 8.18 21.23
N SER A 228 -16.21 7.75 21.41
CA SER A 228 -15.49 7.85 22.69
C SER A 228 -15.24 9.30 23.11
N LYS A 229 -15.26 9.54 24.44
CA LYS A 229 -14.80 10.80 25.04
C LYS A 229 -13.28 10.96 25.01
N GLU A 230 -12.56 9.85 24.86
CA GLU A 230 -11.10 9.81 24.76
C GLU A 230 -10.74 8.77 23.68
N PRO A 231 -10.85 9.12 22.39
CA PRO A 231 -10.55 8.23 21.28
C PRO A 231 -9.07 7.91 21.26
N ASP A 232 -8.74 6.65 21.01
CA ASP A 232 -7.40 6.29 20.56
C ASP A 232 -7.27 6.62 19.07
N LEU A 233 -6.65 7.77 18.79
CA LEU A 233 -6.46 8.27 17.42
C LEU A 233 -5.49 7.40 16.61
N PHE A 234 -4.58 6.66 17.25
CA PHE A 234 -3.70 5.72 16.55
C PHE A 234 -4.47 4.48 16.13
N LEU A 235 -5.33 3.96 17.02
CA LEU A 235 -6.21 2.84 16.69
C LEU A 235 -7.22 3.23 15.61
N LEU A 236 -7.83 4.41 15.72
CA LEU A 236 -8.74 4.94 14.70
C LEU A 236 -8.03 5.07 13.34
N SER A 237 -6.78 5.57 13.31
CA SER A 237 -5.97 5.61 12.08
C SER A 237 -5.74 4.19 11.51
N ALA A 238 -5.39 3.21 12.35
CA ALA A 238 -5.19 1.83 11.92
C ALA A 238 -6.48 1.18 11.38
N LEU A 239 -7.63 1.45 11.99
CA LEU A 239 -8.94 0.98 11.52
C LEU A 239 -9.33 1.59 10.18
N VAL A 240 -9.15 2.91 10.01
CA VAL A 240 -9.39 3.61 8.73
C VAL A 240 -8.49 3.05 7.62
N ARG A 241 -7.22 2.76 7.92
CA ARG A 241 -6.29 2.13 6.98
C ARG A 241 -6.71 0.70 6.62
N ALA A 242 -7.10 -0.11 7.60
CA ALA A 242 -7.57 -1.49 7.37
C ALA A 242 -8.84 -1.53 6.50
N LEU A 243 -9.74 -0.55 6.65
CA LEU A 243 -10.93 -0.40 5.83
C LEU A 243 -10.66 -0.01 4.37
N SER A 244 -9.42 0.30 3.97
CA SER A 244 -9.08 0.64 2.58
C SER A 244 -9.36 -0.48 1.57
N GLY A 245 -9.48 -1.72 2.03
CA GLY A 245 -9.87 -2.88 1.22
C GLY A 245 -11.35 -3.24 1.30
N ALA A 246 -12.17 -2.45 1.97
CA ALA A 246 -13.61 -2.65 2.05
C ALA A 246 -14.32 -2.12 0.79
N GLU A 247 -15.61 -2.46 0.68
CA GLU A 247 -16.54 -1.73 -0.18
C GLU A 247 -16.51 -0.23 0.17
N GLN A 248 -16.59 0.62 -0.87
CA GLN A 248 -16.37 2.06 -0.75
C GLN A 248 -17.39 2.74 0.16
N GLY A 249 -18.66 2.33 0.15
CA GLY A 249 -19.69 2.85 1.04
C GLY A 249 -19.36 2.65 2.52
N ILE A 250 -18.87 1.47 2.91
CA ILE A 250 -18.44 1.19 4.29
C ILE A 250 -17.26 2.09 4.68
N ALA A 251 -16.22 2.13 3.86
CA ALA A 251 -15.02 2.93 4.14
C ALA A 251 -15.33 4.43 4.18
N ASN A 252 -16.11 4.94 3.21
CA ASN A 252 -16.48 6.35 3.11
C ASN A 252 -17.38 6.79 4.27
N ASN A 253 -18.23 5.92 4.81
CA ASN A 253 -19.02 6.25 6.01
C ASN A 253 -18.11 6.63 7.19
N ILE A 254 -17.12 5.79 7.52
CA ILE A 254 -16.16 6.07 8.59
C ILE A 254 -15.33 7.32 8.27
N ILE A 255 -14.83 7.44 7.03
CA ILE A 255 -14.03 8.60 6.63
C ILE A 255 -14.82 9.90 6.77
N ASN A 256 -16.10 9.94 6.38
CA ASN A 256 -16.94 11.11 6.55
C ASN A 256 -17.15 11.47 8.03
N GLN A 257 -17.38 10.48 8.90
CA GLN A 257 -17.52 10.71 10.35
C GLN A 257 -16.23 11.27 10.97
N VAL A 258 -15.07 10.73 10.59
CA VAL A 258 -13.75 11.23 11.01
C VAL A 258 -13.55 12.67 10.54
N LEU A 259 -13.76 12.93 9.25
CA LEU A 259 -13.55 14.24 8.64
C LEU A 259 -14.60 15.27 9.06
N ALA A 260 -15.77 14.86 9.57
CA ALA A 260 -16.77 15.75 10.14
C ALA A 260 -16.31 16.38 11.47
N SER A 261 -15.28 15.83 12.12
CA SER A 261 -14.79 16.31 13.42
C SER A 261 -13.30 16.66 13.38
N PRO A 262 -12.91 17.92 13.66
CA PRO A 262 -11.50 18.28 13.75
C PRO A 262 -10.76 17.47 14.83
N ARG A 263 -11.45 17.10 15.92
CA ARG A 263 -10.91 16.29 17.02
C ARG A 263 -10.47 14.88 16.57
N LEU A 264 -11.14 14.31 15.58
CA LEU A 264 -10.83 12.98 15.04
C LEU A 264 -9.85 13.06 13.86
N SER A 265 -9.70 14.24 13.27
CA SER A 265 -8.87 14.51 12.09
C SER A 265 -7.42 14.85 12.47
N HIS A 266 -6.84 14.09 13.39
CA HIS A 266 -5.43 14.24 13.78
C HIS A 266 -4.49 13.95 12.59
N GLN A 267 -3.28 14.52 12.62
CA GLN A 267 -2.29 14.39 11.54
C GLN A 267 -2.04 12.92 11.15
N GLU A 268 -1.91 12.03 12.14
CA GLU A 268 -1.73 10.58 11.92
C GLU A 268 -2.91 9.91 11.18
N VAL A 269 -4.14 10.36 11.43
CA VAL A 269 -5.34 9.84 10.76
C VAL A 269 -5.37 10.34 9.31
N LEU A 270 -5.04 11.62 9.09
CA LEU A 270 -4.97 12.24 7.76
C LEU A 270 -3.85 11.62 6.90
N ILE A 271 -2.68 11.37 7.49
CA ILE A 271 -1.57 10.67 6.82
C ILE A 271 -1.99 9.23 6.46
N GLY A 272 -2.64 8.52 7.39
CA GLY A 272 -3.17 7.18 7.13
C GLY A 272 -4.18 7.15 5.98
N LEU A 273 -5.10 8.12 5.95
CA LEU A 273 -6.09 8.26 4.89
C LEU A 273 -5.42 8.54 3.54
N ALA A 274 -4.52 9.52 3.47
CA ALA A 274 -3.78 9.83 2.24
C ALA A 274 -2.92 8.66 1.75
N GLY A 275 -2.32 7.91 2.67
CA GLY A 275 -1.40 6.82 2.36
C GLY A 275 -2.06 5.47 2.02
N ARG A 276 -3.27 5.20 2.53
CA ARG A 276 -3.95 3.89 2.40
C ARG A 276 -5.37 3.97 1.85
N SER A 277 -6.13 5.01 2.22
CA SER A 277 -7.55 5.15 1.89
C SER A 277 -7.81 6.28 0.89
N TRP A 278 -6.82 6.60 0.04
CA TRP A 278 -6.87 7.71 -0.93
C TRP A 278 -8.00 7.59 -1.96
N HIS A 279 -8.54 6.39 -2.18
CA HIS A 279 -9.67 6.17 -3.08
C HIS A 279 -10.90 7.00 -2.67
N ALA A 280 -11.12 7.22 -1.37
CA ALA A 280 -12.19 8.07 -0.87
C ALA A 280 -12.06 9.53 -1.34
N LEU A 281 -10.82 9.99 -1.55
CA LEU A 281 -10.51 11.34 -2.01
C LEU A 281 -10.79 11.56 -3.50
N GLN A 282 -11.27 10.53 -4.22
CA GLN A 282 -11.81 10.72 -5.57
C GLN A 282 -13.18 11.43 -5.53
N ALA A 283 -13.88 11.41 -4.40
CA ALA A 283 -15.09 12.20 -4.21
C ALA A 283 -14.71 13.65 -3.84
N PRO A 284 -15.06 14.66 -4.66
CA PRO A 284 -14.61 16.05 -4.44
C PRO A 284 -14.99 16.61 -3.06
N ALA A 285 -16.18 16.30 -2.55
CA ALA A 285 -16.61 16.73 -1.23
C ALA A 285 -15.74 16.16 -0.09
N ILE A 286 -15.33 14.90 -0.21
CA ILE A 286 -14.42 14.26 0.77
C ILE A 286 -13.02 14.87 0.65
N ALA A 287 -12.54 15.11 -0.57
CA ALA A 287 -11.24 15.74 -0.81
C ALA A 287 -11.16 17.16 -0.25
N GLU A 288 -12.18 17.99 -0.47
CA GLU A 288 -12.26 19.35 0.08
C GLU A 288 -12.27 19.32 1.61
N GLN A 289 -13.11 18.47 2.21
CA GLN A 289 -13.16 18.32 3.65
C GLN A 289 -11.83 17.80 4.24
N PHE A 290 -11.16 16.87 3.56
CA PHE A 290 -9.84 16.39 3.93
C PHE A 290 -8.80 17.52 3.93
N LEU A 291 -8.77 18.35 2.87
CA LEU A 291 -7.85 19.48 2.80
C LEU A 291 -8.15 20.54 3.86
N LEU A 292 -9.42 20.81 4.15
CA LEU A 292 -9.82 21.68 5.26
C LEU A 292 -9.27 21.17 6.59
N ARG A 293 -9.46 19.88 6.88
CA ARG A 293 -8.92 19.27 8.11
C ARG A 293 -7.41 19.32 8.17
N LEU A 294 -6.74 19.12 7.04
CA LEU A 294 -5.30 19.23 6.94
C LEU A 294 -4.81 20.65 7.22
N ALA A 295 -5.47 21.67 6.66
CA ALA A 295 -5.18 23.08 6.93
C ALA A 295 -5.37 23.43 8.41
N GLN A 296 -6.43 22.90 9.04
CA GLN A 296 -6.72 23.12 10.46
C GLN A 296 -5.71 22.48 11.41
N THR A 297 -4.82 21.60 10.94
CA THR A 297 -3.70 21.11 11.74
C THR A 297 -2.65 22.20 12.03
N GLY A 298 -2.66 23.31 11.27
CA GLY A 298 -1.66 24.38 11.35
C GLY A 298 -0.28 23.96 10.83
N ASN A 299 -0.14 22.75 10.28
CA ASN A 299 1.14 22.23 9.79
C ASN A 299 1.24 22.41 8.27
N GLN A 300 1.67 23.61 7.83
CA GLN A 300 1.78 23.92 6.40
C GLN A 300 2.75 22.99 5.65
N ASN A 301 3.82 22.53 6.30
CA ASN A 301 4.75 21.58 5.68
C ASN A 301 4.05 20.26 5.37
N LEU A 302 3.30 19.72 6.32
CA LEU A 302 2.49 18.51 6.11
C LEU A 302 1.42 18.74 5.04
N PHE A 303 0.74 19.90 5.06
CA PHE A 303 -0.22 20.27 4.01
C PHE A 303 0.41 20.22 2.62
N ASN A 304 1.56 20.87 2.44
CA ASN A 304 2.26 20.92 1.17
C ASN A 304 2.72 19.52 0.72
N GLN A 305 3.28 18.73 1.64
CA GLN A 305 3.76 17.39 1.34
C GLN A 305 2.63 16.46 0.90
N LEU A 306 1.52 16.40 1.63
CA LEU A 306 0.39 15.53 1.29
C LEU A 306 -0.33 16.02 0.03
N PHE A 307 -0.49 17.34 -0.15
CA PHE A 307 -1.09 17.87 -1.38
C PHE A 307 -0.26 17.50 -2.62
N ALA A 308 1.05 17.73 -2.57
CA ALA A 308 1.95 17.39 -3.68
C ALA A 308 1.97 15.89 -3.97
N ASP A 309 2.00 15.06 -2.92
CA ASP A 309 1.98 13.60 -3.03
C ASP A 309 0.66 13.07 -3.63
N LEU A 310 -0.49 13.60 -3.19
CA LEU A 310 -1.81 13.17 -3.67
C LEU A 310 -2.08 13.62 -5.11
N VAL A 311 -1.66 14.83 -5.51
CA VAL A 311 -1.80 15.34 -6.89
C VAL A 311 -1.04 14.49 -7.91
N MET A 312 -0.01 13.75 -7.48
CA MET A 312 0.68 12.82 -8.37
C MET A 312 -0.15 11.59 -8.71
N ILE A 313 -1.10 11.17 -7.86
CA ILE A 313 -1.97 10.05 -8.17
C ILE A 313 -2.85 10.44 -9.36
N PRO A 314 -2.84 9.70 -10.48
CA PRO A 314 -3.52 10.11 -11.70
C PRO A 314 -5.02 10.41 -11.51
N THR A 315 -5.71 9.59 -10.72
CA THR A 315 -7.15 9.75 -10.44
C THR A 315 -7.45 10.93 -9.51
N LEU A 316 -6.54 11.29 -8.61
CA LEU A 316 -6.73 12.43 -7.70
C LEU A 316 -6.27 13.75 -8.30
N ARG A 317 -5.36 13.74 -9.29
CA ARG A 317 -4.92 14.95 -9.98
C ARG A 317 -6.09 15.77 -10.51
N MET A 318 -7.07 15.09 -11.10
CA MET A 318 -8.29 15.70 -11.66
C MET A 318 -9.26 16.21 -10.59
N VAL A 319 -9.09 15.80 -9.33
CA VAL A 319 -9.91 16.25 -8.19
C VAL A 319 -9.22 17.39 -7.44
N PHE A 320 -7.92 17.25 -7.17
CA PHE A 320 -7.17 18.17 -6.32
C PHE A 320 -6.76 19.47 -7.04
N LEU A 321 -6.39 19.41 -8.32
CA LEU A 321 -6.00 20.63 -9.05
C LEU A 321 -7.14 21.65 -9.17
N PRO A 322 -8.40 21.26 -9.48
CA PRO A 322 -9.52 22.20 -9.46
C PRO A 322 -9.74 22.86 -8.09
N LEU A 323 -9.48 22.16 -6.98
CA LEU A 323 -9.66 22.71 -5.63
C LEU A 323 -8.75 23.91 -5.34
N LEU A 324 -7.61 24.04 -6.03
CA LEU A 324 -6.73 25.23 -5.93
C LEU A 324 -7.43 26.54 -6.33
N ASN A 325 -8.46 26.45 -7.18
CA ASN A 325 -9.21 27.60 -7.69
C ASN A 325 -10.65 27.63 -7.18
N SER A 326 -10.98 26.79 -6.19
CA SER A 326 -12.28 26.82 -5.53
C SER A 326 -12.41 28.07 -4.64
N ASN A 327 -13.60 28.31 -4.09
CA ASN A 327 -13.82 29.34 -3.08
C ASN A 327 -14.05 28.67 -1.71
N PRO A 328 -13.00 28.13 -1.07
CA PRO A 328 -13.13 27.31 0.12
C PRO A 328 -13.30 28.16 1.38
N SER A 329 -13.34 27.51 2.55
CA SER A 329 -13.28 28.23 3.83
C SER A 329 -11.99 29.07 3.96
N PRO A 330 -11.97 30.12 4.80
CA PRO A 330 -10.80 30.97 4.97
C PRO A 330 -9.52 30.22 5.34
N GLU A 331 -9.61 29.20 6.21
CA GLU A 331 -8.47 28.39 6.64
C GLU A 331 -7.86 27.61 5.48
N LEU A 332 -8.70 26.97 4.66
CA LEU A 332 -8.25 26.24 3.49
C LEU A 332 -7.73 27.20 2.41
N ALA A 333 -8.39 28.34 2.19
CA ALA A 333 -7.93 29.36 1.25
C ALA A 333 -6.51 29.83 1.59
N ASN A 334 -6.23 30.11 2.87
CA ASN A 334 -4.90 30.51 3.32
C ASN A 334 -3.85 29.44 3.06
N ALA A 335 -4.13 28.18 3.43
CA ALA A 335 -3.21 27.06 3.19
C ALA A 335 -2.91 26.82 1.70
N LEU A 336 -3.91 27.01 0.83
CA LEU A 336 -3.75 26.90 -0.62
C LEU A 336 -2.91 28.06 -1.20
N ILE A 337 -3.08 29.28 -0.69
CA ILE A 337 -2.28 30.44 -1.08
C ILE A 337 -0.81 30.21 -0.69
N GLU A 338 -0.54 29.76 0.54
CA GLU A 338 0.81 29.45 1.01
C GLU A 338 1.46 28.32 0.19
N LEU A 339 0.70 27.29 -0.15
CA LEU A 339 1.14 26.23 -1.07
C LEU A 339 1.57 26.81 -2.44
N GLN A 340 0.76 27.68 -3.03
CA GLN A 340 1.06 28.30 -4.33
C GLN A 340 2.30 29.21 -4.27
N GLN A 341 2.51 29.91 -3.15
CA GLN A 341 3.71 30.74 -2.95
C GLN A 341 4.98 29.89 -2.80
N ALA A 342 4.89 28.77 -2.06
CA ALA A 342 6.00 27.83 -1.90
C ALA A 342 6.40 27.20 -3.23
N ALA A 343 5.44 26.84 -4.08
CA ALA A 343 5.70 26.26 -5.40
C ALA A 343 6.35 27.22 -6.40
N LYS A 344 6.17 28.55 -6.24
CA LYS A 344 6.84 29.57 -7.07
C LYS A 344 8.27 29.89 -6.63
N SER A 345 8.63 29.50 -5.40
CA SER A 345 9.94 29.78 -4.81
C SER A 345 10.95 28.63 -5.01
N GLN A 346 10.50 27.53 -5.61
CA GLN A 346 11.30 26.37 -6.03
C GLN A 346 11.51 26.41 -7.53
#